data_AF-A0A1I1K8W4-F1
#
_entry.id   AF-A0A1I1K8W4-F1
#
_cell.length_a   1.000
_cell.length_b   1.000
_cell.length_c   1.000
_cell.angle_alpha   90.00
_cell.angle_beta   90.00
_cell.angle_gamma   90.00
#
_symmetry.space_group_name_H-M   'P 1'
#
loop_
_entity.id
_entity.type
_entity.pdbx_description
1 polymer ?
#
loop_
_entity_poly.entity_id
_entity_poly.type
_entity_poly.pdbx_seq_one_letter_code
_entity_poly.pdbx_strand_id
1 'polypeptide(L)'
;MKINDFKGMFNRTTLTVHSITHPHDDYYVILFNYPKDLIWAPGEHGVFTIPGKKVSGQPFRIFSIASPPSETKLMIATSINEPVSDFKKTLFSLSEGDKVNMIGPFGWYKTKDTTSPIVLIAAGIGITPNRAMVKQLEYDTRRDIFLVYSSSDTHLFKEEIDRIAEGNPRFHPFYTKDRNQTRQVYEKLADTLGNDAIYYIAGKPKTVLDINKRLRKNGVSFTHIVFDPYIGY
;
A
#
# COMPACT_ATOMS: atom_id res chain seq x y z
N MET A 1 6.38 15.05 4.53
CA MET A 1 5.31 15.56 3.66
C MET A 1 5.75 16.92 3.11
N LYS A 2 5.63 17.11 1.80
CA LYS A 2 6.01 18.33 1.06
C LYS A 2 4.80 18.83 0.26
N ILE A 3 4.77 20.11 -0.11
CA ILE A 3 3.68 20.69 -0.94
C ILE A 3 3.44 19.89 -2.22
N ASN A 4 4.51 19.40 -2.84
CA ASN A 4 4.43 18.57 -4.05
C ASN A 4 3.66 17.26 -3.87
N ASP A 5 3.57 16.72 -2.64
CA ASP A 5 2.85 15.48 -2.36
C ASP A 5 1.33 15.62 -2.51
N PHE A 6 0.82 16.85 -2.71
CA PHE A 6 -0.60 17.17 -2.85
C PHE A 6 -1.01 17.64 -4.24
N LYS A 7 -0.07 17.77 -5.18
CA LYS A 7 -0.34 18.33 -6.52
C LYS A 7 -1.43 17.56 -7.28
N GLY A 8 -1.51 16.25 -7.11
CA GLY A 8 -2.51 15.43 -7.77
C GLY A 8 -3.95 15.61 -7.27
N MET A 9 -4.20 16.32 -6.16
CA MET A 9 -5.57 16.54 -5.67
C MET A 9 -6.46 17.35 -6.62
N PHE A 10 -5.87 18.00 -7.62
CA PHE A 10 -6.60 18.72 -8.67
C PHE A 10 -6.81 17.88 -9.94
N ASN A 11 -6.12 16.75 -10.06
CA ASN A 11 -6.19 15.89 -11.23
C ASN A 11 -7.40 14.96 -11.11
N ARG A 12 -8.23 14.93 -12.15
CA ARG A 12 -9.39 14.05 -12.24
C ARG A 12 -9.20 13.13 -13.42
N THR A 13 -9.21 11.83 -13.14
CA THR A 13 -8.99 10.79 -14.15
C THR A 13 -10.16 9.82 -14.14
N THR A 14 -10.72 9.53 -15.30
CA THR A 14 -11.68 8.43 -15.44
C THR A 14 -10.94 7.16 -15.79
N LEU A 15 -11.00 6.19 -14.88
CA LEU A 15 -10.49 4.84 -15.04
C LEU A 15 -11.59 3.95 -15.61
N THR A 16 -11.19 2.86 -16.26
CA THR A 16 -12.11 1.84 -16.75
C THR A 16 -11.77 0.51 -16.09
N VAL A 17 -12.74 -0.14 -15.46
CA VAL A 17 -12.57 -1.47 -14.86
C VAL A 17 -12.09 -2.43 -15.94
N HIS A 18 -10.99 -3.11 -15.66
CA HIS A 18 -10.48 -4.22 -16.47
C HIS A 18 -10.88 -5.55 -15.85
N SER A 19 -10.69 -5.72 -14.54
CA SER A 19 -11.12 -6.91 -13.82
C SER A 19 -11.33 -6.63 -12.34
N ILE A 20 -12.21 -7.40 -11.73
CA ILE A 20 -12.42 -7.47 -10.28
C ILE A 20 -12.29 -8.92 -9.88
N THR A 21 -11.38 -9.22 -8.95
CA THR A 21 -11.15 -10.58 -8.46
C THR A 21 -11.24 -10.62 -6.95
N HIS A 22 -11.65 -11.77 -6.43
CA HIS A 22 -11.76 -12.07 -5.00
C HIS A 22 -10.78 -13.22 -4.69
N PRO A 23 -9.46 -12.97 -4.67
CA PRO A 23 -8.44 -14.04 -4.59
C PRO A 23 -8.47 -14.82 -3.27
N HIS A 24 -8.96 -14.21 -2.19
CA HIS A 24 -9.12 -14.81 -0.86
C HIS A 24 -10.33 -14.22 -0.17
N ASP A 25 -10.96 -14.95 0.76
CA ASP A 25 -12.23 -14.60 1.40
C ASP A 25 -12.32 -13.14 1.89
N ASP A 26 -11.21 -12.54 2.32
CA ASP A 26 -11.19 -11.20 2.90
C ASP A 26 -10.80 -10.06 1.95
N TYR A 27 -10.44 -10.31 0.68
CA TYR A 27 -9.81 -9.30 -0.17
C TYR A 27 -10.36 -9.23 -1.58
N TYR A 28 -10.60 -8.01 -2.07
CA TYR A 28 -10.82 -7.75 -3.49
C TYR A 28 -9.60 -7.07 -4.12
N VAL A 29 -9.25 -7.48 -5.33
CA VAL A 29 -8.26 -6.83 -6.19
C VAL A 29 -8.97 -6.31 -7.44
N ILE A 30 -8.76 -5.03 -7.74
CA ILE A 30 -9.38 -4.38 -8.89
C ILE A 30 -8.29 -3.82 -9.78
N LEU A 31 -8.35 -4.19 -11.06
CA LEU A 31 -7.48 -3.67 -12.11
C LEU A 31 -8.24 -2.69 -12.98
N PHE A 32 -7.57 -1.60 -13.35
CA PHE A 32 -8.10 -0.58 -14.24
C PHE A 32 -7.21 -0.35 -15.45
N ASN A 33 -7.85 -0.10 -16.59
CA ASN A 33 -7.26 0.65 -17.68
C ASN A 33 -7.28 2.15 -17.33
N TYR A 34 -6.22 2.87 -17.69
CA TYR A 34 -6.05 4.28 -17.39
C TYR A 34 -5.52 5.06 -18.61
N PRO A 35 -5.76 6.38 -18.69
CA PRO A 35 -5.21 7.25 -19.74
C PRO A 35 -3.68 7.27 -19.72
N LYS A 36 -3.03 7.31 -20.90
CA LYS A 36 -1.57 7.19 -21.03
C LYS A 36 -0.77 8.32 -20.35
N ASP A 37 -1.40 9.45 -20.11
CA ASP A 37 -0.83 10.63 -19.45
C ASP A 37 -0.95 10.58 -17.92
N LEU A 38 -1.59 9.55 -17.35
CA LEU A 38 -1.62 9.33 -15.91
C LEU A 38 -0.23 8.93 -15.40
N ILE A 39 0.33 9.74 -14.52
CA ILE A 39 1.61 9.49 -13.87
C ILE A 39 1.39 9.41 -12.36
N TRP A 40 2.03 8.44 -11.71
CA TRP A 40 2.04 8.31 -10.25
C TRP A 40 3.37 7.76 -9.76
N ALA A 41 3.61 7.86 -8.47
CA ALA A 41 4.72 7.18 -7.81
C ALA A 41 4.22 6.00 -6.96
N PRO A 42 4.99 4.91 -6.84
CA PRO A 42 4.70 3.83 -5.92
C PRO A 42 4.47 4.33 -4.49
N GLY A 43 3.36 3.88 -3.89
CA GLY A 43 2.91 4.29 -2.55
C GLY A 43 1.98 5.51 -2.53
N GLU A 44 1.70 6.14 -3.66
CA GLU A 44 0.63 7.16 -3.75
C GLU A 44 -0.77 6.53 -3.73
N HIS A 45 -1.76 7.35 -3.38
CA HIS A 45 -3.17 6.99 -3.32
C HIS A 45 -4.02 7.93 -4.18
N GLY A 46 -5.28 7.54 -4.39
CA GLY A 46 -6.30 8.35 -5.04
C GLY A 46 -7.61 8.35 -4.25
N VAL A 47 -8.46 9.33 -4.51
CA VAL A 47 -9.85 9.37 -4.02
C VAL A 47 -10.76 8.87 -5.12
N PHE A 48 -11.41 7.73 -4.90
CA PHE A 48 -12.21 7.02 -5.89
C PHE A 48 -13.70 7.29 -5.68
N THR A 49 -14.41 7.52 -6.78
CA THR A 49 -15.87 7.71 -6.85
C THR A 49 -16.44 6.90 -8.00
N ILE A 50 -17.70 6.47 -7.89
CA ILE A 50 -18.37 5.67 -8.93
C ILE A 50 -19.43 6.54 -9.61
N PRO A 51 -19.19 7.06 -10.84
CA PRO A 51 -20.12 7.96 -11.51
C PRO A 51 -21.47 7.30 -11.77
N GLY A 52 -22.56 8.08 -11.62
CA GLY A 52 -23.91 7.63 -11.95
C GLY A 52 -24.52 6.59 -10.99
N LYS A 53 -23.84 6.24 -9.90
CA LYS A 53 -24.35 5.31 -8.87
C LYS A 53 -24.68 6.06 -7.58
N LYS A 54 -25.82 5.72 -6.97
CA LYS A 54 -26.20 6.23 -5.63
C LYS A 54 -25.55 5.34 -4.57
N VAL A 55 -24.66 5.91 -3.79
CA VAL A 55 -24.00 5.24 -2.66
C VAL A 55 -24.50 5.89 -1.36
N SER A 56 -25.01 5.09 -0.43
CA SER A 56 -25.36 5.59 0.91
C SER A 56 -24.11 5.74 1.79
N GLY A 57 -24.14 6.68 2.74
CA GLY A 57 -22.97 7.00 3.57
C GLY A 57 -21.91 7.78 2.78
N GLN A 58 -20.64 7.37 2.88
CA GLN A 58 -19.56 8.07 2.18
C GLN A 58 -19.47 7.65 0.70
N PRO A 59 -19.64 8.57 -0.27
CA PRO A 59 -19.70 8.28 -1.71
C PRO A 59 -18.33 8.12 -2.37
N PHE A 60 -17.25 8.19 -1.59
CA PHE A 60 -15.88 8.00 -2.07
C PHE A 60 -15.10 7.09 -1.12
N ARG A 61 -14.01 6.51 -1.63
CA ARG A 61 -12.97 5.86 -0.80
C ARG A 61 -11.60 6.28 -1.26
N ILE A 62 -10.69 6.43 -0.32
CA ILE A 62 -9.28 6.62 -0.64
C ILE A 62 -8.70 5.22 -0.85
N PHE A 63 -7.95 5.00 -1.94
CA PHE A 63 -7.14 3.79 -2.15
C PHE A 63 -5.70 4.07 -2.54
N SER A 64 -4.77 3.45 -1.82
CA SER A 64 -3.38 3.32 -2.20
C SER A 64 -3.31 2.48 -3.47
N ILE A 65 -2.56 2.98 -4.44
CA ILE A 65 -2.33 2.30 -5.70
C ILE A 65 -1.31 1.20 -5.43
N ALA A 66 -1.70 -0.05 -5.69
CA ALA A 66 -0.92 -1.24 -5.40
C ALA A 66 0.06 -1.62 -6.51
N SER A 67 -0.02 -0.97 -7.67
CA SER A 67 0.85 -1.16 -8.83
C SER A 67 1.83 0.01 -8.99
N PRO A 68 3.09 -0.22 -9.40
CA PRO A 68 3.95 0.84 -9.92
C PRO A 68 3.56 1.24 -11.36
N PRO A 69 4.01 2.39 -11.87
CA PRO A 69 3.79 2.79 -13.27
C PRO A 69 4.39 1.85 -14.33
N SER A 70 5.35 1.00 -13.95
CA SER A 70 5.91 -0.02 -14.83
C SER A 70 4.93 -1.15 -15.13
N GLU A 71 3.84 -1.30 -14.36
CA GLU A 71 2.76 -2.22 -14.67
C GLU A 71 1.75 -1.60 -15.64
N THR A 72 1.21 -2.42 -16.56
CA THR A 72 0.28 -1.98 -17.62
C THR A 72 -1.14 -1.68 -17.12
N LYS A 73 -1.42 -1.93 -15.85
CA LYS A 73 -2.74 -1.74 -15.20
C LYS A 73 -2.56 -0.98 -13.89
N LEU A 74 -3.51 -0.11 -13.57
CA LEU A 74 -3.61 0.51 -12.26
C LEU A 74 -4.33 -0.49 -11.35
N MET A 75 -3.69 -0.89 -10.25
CA MET A 75 -4.23 -1.84 -9.29
C MET A 75 -4.62 -1.13 -7.99
N ILE A 76 -5.79 -1.47 -7.45
CA ILE A 76 -6.09 -1.27 -6.03
C ILE A 76 -6.44 -2.62 -5.42
N ALA A 77 -6.27 -2.73 -4.10
CA ALA A 77 -6.86 -3.82 -3.35
C ALA A 77 -7.51 -3.29 -2.07
N THR A 78 -8.53 -3.99 -1.61
CA THR A 78 -9.27 -3.63 -0.40
C THR A 78 -9.63 -4.87 0.40
N SER A 79 -9.58 -4.78 1.73
CA SER A 79 -10.15 -5.82 2.58
C SER A 79 -11.68 -5.67 2.66
N ILE A 80 -12.38 -6.72 3.05
CA ILE A 80 -13.80 -6.69 3.40
C ILE A 80 -13.88 -6.50 4.92
N ASN A 81 -14.58 -5.46 5.35
CA ASN A 81 -14.86 -5.24 6.77
C ASN A 81 -16.38 -5.28 6.91
N GLU A 82 -16.90 -6.08 7.85
CA GLU A 82 -18.34 -6.14 8.10
C GLU A 82 -18.78 -5.04 9.08
N PRO A 83 -19.90 -4.34 8.80
CA PRO A 83 -20.72 -4.45 7.60
C PRO A 83 -20.04 -3.83 6.36
N VAL A 84 -20.15 -4.52 5.20
CA VAL A 84 -19.60 -3.98 3.94
C VAL A 84 -20.27 -2.64 3.60
N SER A 85 -19.46 -1.61 3.38
CA SER A 85 -20.00 -0.29 3.02
C SER A 85 -20.61 -0.29 1.62
N ASP A 86 -21.64 0.52 1.41
CA ASP A 86 -22.34 0.58 0.12
C ASP A 86 -21.46 1.01 -1.05
N PHE A 87 -20.41 1.81 -0.79
CA PHE A 87 -19.41 2.13 -1.80
C PHE A 87 -18.75 0.86 -2.35
N LYS A 88 -18.29 -0.02 -1.45
CA LYS A 88 -17.65 -1.28 -1.81
C LYS A 88 -18.61 -2.25 -2.47
N LYS A 89 -19.83 -2.38 -1.96
CA LYS A 89 -20.87 -3.19 -2.62
C LYS A 89 -21.06 -2.76 -4.07
N THR A 90 -21.14 -1.44 -4.29
CA THR A 90 -21.26 -0.87 -5.64
C THR A 90 -20.00 -1.14 -6.47
N LEU A 91 -18.80 -0.95 -5.90
CA LEU A 91 -17.53 -1.23 -6.56
C LEU A 91 -17.43 -2.69 -7.02
N PHE A 92 -17.79 -3.63 -6.15
CA PHE A 92 -17.70 -5.07 -6.42
C PHE A 92 -18.73 -5.55 -7.44
N SER A 93 -19.81 -4.79 -7.63
CA SER A 93 -20.83 -5.09 -8.67
C SER A 93 -20.47 -4.58 -10.07
N LEU A 94 -19.35 -3.85 -10.23
CA LEU A 94 -18.95 -3.33 -11.53
C LEU A 94 -18.44 -4.45 -12.44
N SER A 95 -18.61 -4.25 -13.74
CA SER A 95 -18.12 -5.15 -14.79
C SER A 95 -16.98 -4.52 -15.57
N GLU A 96 -16.26 -5.32 -16.37
CA GLU A 96 -15.28 -4.80 -17.32
C GLU A 96 -15.92 -3.72 -18.22
N GLY A 97 -15.21 -2.59 -18.41
CA GLY A 97 -15.72 -1.45 -19.17
C GLY A 97 -16.42 -0.39 -18.32
N ASP A 98 -16.86 -0.71 -17.10
CA ASP A 98 -17.46 0.27 -16.19
C ASP A 98 -16.45 1.35 -15.77
N LYS A 99 -16.97 2.54 -15.46
CA LYS A 99 -16.15 3.71 -15.15
C LYS A 99 -16.02 3.91 -13.65
N VAL A 100 -14.81 4.26 -13.22
CA VAL A 100 -14.51 4.73 -11.87
C VAL A 100 -13.70 6.02 -11.99
N ASN A 101 -14.10 7.06 -11.28
CA ASN A 101 -13.37 8.32 -11.28
C ASN A 101 -12.38 8.35 -10.11
N MET A 102 -11.17 8.83 -10.38
CA MET A 102 -10.12 9.03 -9.38
C MET A 102 -9.72 10.50 -9.35
N ILE A 103 -9.67 11.08 -8.15
CA ILE A 103 -8.92 12.31 -7.88
C ILE A 103 -7.54 11.92 -7.38
N GLY A 104 -6.47 12.45 -7.99
CA GLY A 104 -5.10 12.03 -7.74
C GLY A 104 -4.37 11.58 -9.00
N PRO A 105 -3.25 10.84 -8.87
CA PRO A 105 -2.68 10.31 -7.62
C PRO A 105 -1.89 11.34 -6.80
N PHE A 106 -1.80 11.14 -5.49
CA PHE A 106 -1.03 12.01 -4.58
C PHE A 106 -0.62 11.22 -3.32
N GLY A 107 0.33 11.74 -2.54
CA GLY A 107 0.81 11.09 -1.32
C GLY A 107 2.31 11.26 -1.07
N TRP A 108 2.73 11.00 0.16
CA TRP A 108 4.12 11.15 0.64
C TRP A 108 4.82 9.83 0.93
N TYR A 109 4.15 8.69 0.78
CA TYR A 109 4.67 7.36 1.09
C TYR A 109 5.55 6.84 -0.04
N LYS A 110 6.73 7.46 -0.23
CA LYS A 110 7.64 7.22 -1.35
C LYS A 110 9.06 7.01 -0.86
N THR A 111 9.88 6.28 -1.62
CA THR A 111 11.31 6.10 -1.34
C THR A 111 12.00 7.46 -1.17
N LYS A 112 12.72 7.68 -0.06
CA LYS A 112 13.37 8.96 0.25
C LYS A 112 14.69 9.15 -0.48
N ASP A 113 15.41 8.05 -0.69
CA ASP A 113 16.72 8.00 -1.34
C ASP A 113 16.89 6.68 -2.10
N THR A 114 18.10 6.42 -2.58
CA THR A 114 18.45 5.24 -3.38
C THR A 114 19.44 4.29 -2.69
N THR A 115 19.85 4.57 -1.44
CA THR A 115 21.01 3.92 -0.81
C THR A 115 20.71 3.37 0.58
N SER A 116 19.85 4.03 1.37
CA SER A 116 19.53 3.56 2.71
C SER A 116 18.74 2.26 2.66
N PRO A 117 19.03 1.28 3.55
CA PRO A 117 18.18 0.13 3.74
C PRO A 117 16.72 0.53 4.00
N ILE A 118 15.79 -0.29 3.55
CA ILE A 118 14.36 -0.03 3.68
C ILE A 118 13.73 -1.09 4.57
N VAL A 119 12.89 -0.66 5.51
CA VAL A 119 12.03 -1.56 6.30
C VAL A 119 10.58 -1.21 6.02
N LEU A 120 9.92 -2.00 5.18
CA LEU A 120 8.49 -1.92 4.89
C LEU A 120 7.71 -2.70 5.96
N ILE A 121 6.79 -2.07 6.66
CA ILE A 121 5.96 -2.68 7.70
C ILE A 121 4.49 -2.57 7.27
N ALA A 122 3.94 -3.69 6.81
CA ALA A 122 2.57 -3.81 6.33
C ALA A 122 1.70 -4.52 7.36
N ALA A 123 0.58 -3.91 7.76
CA ALA A 123 -0.45 -4.55 8.56
C ALA A 123 -1.75 -4.72 7.76
N GLY A 124 -2.13 -5.97 7.47
CA GLY A 124 -3.30 -6.33 6.68
C GLY A 124 -3.26 -5.70 5.28
N ILE A 125 -4.32 -4.96 4.93
CA ILE A 125 -4.40 -4.26 3.64
C ILE A 125 -3.36 -3.15 3.46
N GLY A 126 -2.62 -2.78 4.51
CA GLY A 126 -1.42 -1.93 4.40
C GLY A 126 -0.33 -2.51 3.50
N ILE A 127 -0.49 -3.75 3.02
CA ILE A 127 0.33 -4.30 1.94
C ILE A 127 0.20 -3.52 0.62
N THR A 128 -0.89 -2.81 0.35
CA THR A 128 -1.11 -2.17 -0.96
C THR A 128 -0.05 -1.15 -1.36
N PRO A 129 0.26 -0.09 -0.59
CA PRO A 129 1.34 0.82 -0.96
C PRO A 129 2.71 0.12 -0.92
N ASN A 130 2.89 -0.86 -0.02
CA ASN A 130 4.14 -1.61 0.10
C ASN A 130 4.39 -2.53 -1.10
N ARG A 131 3.36 -3.16 -1.67
CA ARG A 131 3.47 -3.94 -2.91
C ARG A 131 4.00 -3.07 -4.04
N ALA A 132 3.44 -1.87 -4.22
CA ALA A 132 3.92 -0.94 -5.25
C ALA A 132 5.40 -0.61 -5.05
N MET A 133 5.83 -0.36 -3.81
CA MET A 133 7.24 -0.11 -3.49
C MET A 133 8.13 -1.35 -3.71
N VAL A 134 7.67 -2.55 -3.31
CA VAL A 134 8.41 -3.80 -3.55
C VAL A 134 8.61 -4.02 -5.05
N LYS A 135 7.56 -3.83 -5.86
CA LYS A 135 7.66 -3.93 -7.32
C LYS A 135 8.60 -2.87 -7.92
N GLN A 136 8.59 -1.64 -7.40
CA GLN A 136 9.54 -0.61 -7.82
C GLN A 136 11.00 -1.01 -7.56
N LEU A 137 11.23 -1.74 -6.46
CA LEU A 137 12.55 -2.09 -5.95
C LEU A 137 12.94 -3.54 -6.26
N GLU A 138 12.15 -4.26 -7.08
CA GLU A 138 12.30 -5.71 -7.24
C GLU A 138 13.67 -6.11 -7.80
N TYR A 139 14.31 -5.22 -8.56
CA TYR A 139 15.66 -5.41 -9.11
C TYR A 139 16.74 -4.56 -8.43
N ASP A 140 16.41 -3.86 -7.33
CA ASP A 140 17.38 -3.02 -6.61
C ASP A 140 18.27 -3.90 -5.72
N THR A 141 19.54 -4.00 -6.09
CA THR A 141 20.57 -4.78 -5.35
C THR A 141 21.56 -3.90 -4.58
N ARG A 142 21.34 -2.58 -4.55
CA ARG A 142 22.27 -1.60 -3.93
C ARG A 142 22.06 -1.45 -2.42
N ARG A 143 20.93 -1.92 -1.89
CA ARG A 143 20.52 -1.80 -0.49
C ARG A 143 19.68 -2.99 -0.08
N ASP A 144 19.67 -3.30 1.22
CA ASP A 144 18.75 -4.29 1.77
C ASP A 144 17.33 -3.73 1.91
N ILE A 145 16.35 -4.56 1.57
CA ILE A 145 14.93 -4.23 1.61
C ILE A 145 14.25 -5.32 2.43
N PHE A 146 13.71 -4.94 3.59
CA PHE A 146 13.01 -5.84 4.48
C PHE A 146 11.51 -5.56 4.39
N LEU A 147 10.69 -6.60 4.23
CA LEU A 147 9.23 -6.51 4.33
C LEU A 147 8.76 -7.27 5.56
N VAL A 148 8.21 -6.58 6.56
CA VAL A 148 7.51 -7.18 7.70
C VAL A 148 6.02 -7.10 7.42
N TYR A 149 5.43 -8.23 6.99
CA TYR A 149 4.03 -8.30 6.60
C TYR A 149 3.20 -9.09 7.62
N SER A 150 2.38 -8.35 8.37
CA SER A 150 1.46 -8.88 9.38
C SER A 150 0.06 -9.09 8.80
N SER A 151 -0.46 -10.31 8.90
CA SER A 151 -1.85 -10.65 8.55
C SER A 151 -2.32 -11.84 9.40
N SER A 152 -3.49 -11.76 10.03
CA SER A 152 -4.07 -12.86 10.81
C SER A 152 -4.48 -14.05 9.95
N ASP A 153 -4.91 -13.75 8.73
CA ASP A 153 -5.56 -14.69 7.84
C ASP A 153 -4.60 -15.00 6.68
N THR A 154 -4.80 -14.33 5.53
CA THR A 154 -3.98 -14.49 4.35
C THR A 154 -3.06 -13.30 4.11
N HIS A 155 -1.83 -13.56 3.69
CA HIS A 155 -0.90 -12.56 3.17
C HIS A 155 -1.18 -12.35 1.68
N LEU A 156 -1.97 -11.33 1.35
CA LEU A 156 -2.30 -10.99 -0.05
C LEU A 156 -1.01 -10.69 -0.84
N PHE A 157 -0.90 -11.21 -2.06
CA PHE A 157 0.28 -11.12 -2.94
C PHE A 157 1.51 -11.92 -2.50
N LYS A 158 1.37 -12.86 -1.54
CA LYS A 158 2.51 -13.64 -1.04
C LYS A 158 3.29 -14.35 -2.15
N GLU A 159 2.62 -15.00 -3.09
CA GLU A 159 3.28 -15.76 -4.16
C GLU A 159 4.10 -14.85 -5.08
N GLU A 160 3.66 -13.61 -5.29
CA GLU A 160 4.42 -12.62 -6.05
C GLU A 160 5.63 -12.12 -5.27
N ILE A 161 5.45 -11.81 -4.00
CA ILE A 161 6.51 -11.33 -3.10
C ILE A 161 7.60 -12.39 -2.96
N ASP A 162 7.22 -13.67 -2.82
CA ASP A 162 8.17 -14.78 -2.73
C ASP A 162 9.01 -14.90 -4.01
N ARG A 163 8.39 -14.80 -5.20
CA ARG A 163 9.13 -14.81 -6.48
C ARG A 163 10.12 -13.65 -6.59
N ILE A 164 9.77 -12.47 -6.07
CA ILE A 164 10.69 -11.33 -6.05
C ILE A 164 11.87 -11.62 -5.10
N ALA A 165 11.62 -12.25 -3.96
CA ALA A 165 12.68 -12.62 -3.01
C ALA A 165 13.63 -13.68 -3.60
N GLU A 166 13.11 -14.64 -4.36
CA GLU A 166 13.92 -15.61 -5.10
C GLU A 166 14.85 -14.94 -6.14
N GLY A 167 14.37 -13.87 -6.79
CA GLY A 167 15.12 -13.12 -7.81
C GLY A 167 16.02 -12.01 -7.27
N ASN A 168 15.84 -11.58 -6.01
CA ASN A 168 16.59 -10.47 -5.41
C ASN A 168 17.17 -10.85 -4.04
N PRO A 169 18.49 -11.11 -3.94
CA PRO A 169 19.12 -11.55 -2.70
C PRO A 169 19.17 -10.46 -1.61
N ARG A 170 18.82 -9.21 -1.95
CA ARG A 170 18.72 -8.09 -1.01
C ARG A 170 17.30 -7.86 -0.50
N PHE A 171 16.32 -8.63 -0.99
CA PHE A 171 14.93 -8.53 -0.55
C PHE A 171 14.57 -9.66 0.45
N HIS A 172 14.12 -9.26 1.63
CA HIS A 172 13.92 -10.13 2.79
C HIS A 172 12.49 -10.02 3.33
N PRO A 173 11.55 -10.85 2.86
CA PRO A 173 10.18 -10.88 3.39
C PRO A 173 10.08 -11.68 4.70
N PHE A 174 9.36 -11.12 5.67
CA PHE A 174 8.98 -11.74 6.94
C PHE A 174 7.46 -11.73 7.06
N TYR A 175 6.84 -12.90 7.00
CA TYR A 175 5.41 -13.07 7.18
C TYR A 175 5.07 -13.40 8.63
N THR A 176 4.20 -12.61 9.24
CA THR A 176 3.80 -12.78 10.63
C THR A 176 2.28 -12.88 10.77
N LYS A 177 1.81 -13.65 11.75
CA LYS A 177 0.36 -13.86 12.00
C LYS A 177 -0.17 -13.15 13.24
N ASP A 178 0.70 -12.85 14.20
CA ASP A 178 0.32 -12.16 15.42
C ASP A 178 1.16 -10.89 15.65
N ARG A 179 0.63 -10.03 16.52
CA ARG A 179 1.22 -8.72 16.82
C ARG A 179 2.56 -8.82 17.55
N ASN A 180 2.75 -9.83 18.39
CA ASN A 180 4.00 -9.99 19.16
C ASN A 180 5.14 -10.44 18.24
N GLN A 181 4.89 -11.40 17.36
CA GLN A 181 5.85 -11.81 16.34
C GLN A 181 6.23 -10.65 15.42
N THR A 182 5.22 -9.93 14.91
CA THR A 182 5.42 -8.72 14.07
C THR A 182 6.32 -7.72 14.78
N ARG A 183 6.05 -7.46 16.07
CA ARG A 183 6.84 -6.56 16.91
C ARG A 183 8.29 -6.99 17.03
N GLN A 184 8.53 -8.26 17.39
CA GLN A 184 9.89 -8.76 17.56
C GLN A 184 10.73 -8.59 16.29
N VAL A 185 10.14 -8.80 15.11
CA VAL A 185 10.86 -8.65 13.84
C VAL A 185 11.26 -7.20 13.59
N TYR A 186 10.31 -6.25 13.60
CA TYR A 186 10.67 -4.86 13.30
C TYR A 186 11.49 -4.19 14.41
N GLU A 187 11.31 -4.57 15.69
CA GLU A 187 12.14 -4.06 16.78
C GLU A 187 13.58 -4.56 16.63
N LYS A 188 13.79 -5.85 16.27
CA LYS A 188 15.13 -6.39 15.99
C LYS A 188 15.79 -5.69 14.79
N LEU A 189 15.04 -5.44 13.73
CA LEU A 189 15.55 -4.66 12.57
C LEU A 189 15.91 -3.24 13.00
N ALA A 190 15.09 -2.60 13.84
CA ALA A 190 15.37 -1.27 14.37
C ALA A 190 16.62 -1.23 15.26
N ASP A 191 16.82 -2.23 16.11
CA ASP A 191 18.01 -2.36 16.97
C ASP A 191 19.29 -2.57 16.14
N THR A 192 19.17 -3.23 14.99
CA THR A 192 20.30 -3.55 14.11
C THR A 192 20.64 -2.38 13.17
N LEU A 193 19.63 -1.77 12.55
CA LEU A 193 19.80 -0.79 11.48
C LEU A 193 19.71 0.66 11.99
N GLY A 194 19.09 0.90 13.15
CA GLY A 194 18.95 2.23 13.73
C GLY A 194 18.44 3.27 12.72
N ASN A 195 19.17 4.38 12.60
CA ASN A 195 18.90 5.46 11.66
C ASN A 195 19.61 5.31 10.31
N ASP A 196 20.25 4.19 10.02
CA ASP A 196 20.79 3.95 8.67
C ASP A 196 19.67 3.57 7.70
N ALA A 197 18.58 2.99 8.22
CA ALA A 197 17.39 2.61 7.46
C ALA A 197 16.28 3.67 7.47
N ILE A 198 15.38 3.55 6.49
CA ILE A 198 14.09 4.25 6.45
C ILE A 198 12.95 3.25 6.65
N TYR A 199 12.06 3.55 7.59
CA TYR A 199 10.95 2.69 8.01
C TYR A 199 9.65 3.22 7.42
N TYR A 200 8.96 2.37 6.67
CA TYR A 200 7.72 2.67 5.99
C TYR A 200 6.60 1.87 6.64
N ILE A 201 5.60 2.52 7.25
CA ILE A 201 4.55 1.86 8.02
C ILE A 201 3.19 2.10 7.37
N ALA A 202 2.51 1.04 6.94
CA ALA A 202 1.15 1.14 6.40
C ALA A 202 0.20 0.20 7.14
N GLY A 203 -0.93 0.73 7.61
CA GLY A 203 -1.79 0.00 8.53
C GLY A 203 -2.96 0.83 9.06
N LYS A 204 -3.82 0.19 9.88
CA LYS A 204 -4.86 0.91 10.65
C LYS A 204 -4.21 2.02 11.48
N PRO A 205 -4.84 3.19 11.68
CA PRO A 205 -4.20 4.34 12.32
C PRO A 205 -3.63 4.02 13.71
N LYS A 206 -4.37 3.27 14.53
CA LYS A 206 -3.90 2.82 15.86
C LYS A 206 -2.64 1.94 15.77
N THR A 207 -2.58 1.05 14.79
CA THR A 207 -1.42 0.16 14.56
C THR A 207 -0.20 0.98 14.12
N VAL A 208 -0.38 1.89 13.16
CA VAL A 208 0.69 2.80 12.69
C VAL A 208 1.25 3.63 13.84
N LEU A 209 0.38 4.20 14.67
CA LEU A 209 0.79 4.99 15.83
C LEU A 209 1.55 4.15 16.88
N ASP A 210 1.12 2.91 17.15
CA ASP A 210 1.82 2.01 18.08
C ASP A 210 3.22 1.64 17.56
N ILE A 211 3.33 1.25 16.28
CA ILE A 211 4.62 0.91 15.65
C ILE A 211 5.55 2.13 15.67
N ASN A 212 5.07 3.30 15.27
CA ASN A 212 5.85 4.54 15.33
C ASN A 212 6.35 4.80 16.76
N LYS A 213 5.48 4.72 17.77
CA LYS A 213 5.88 4.91 19.18
C LYS A 213 7.00 3.95 19.60
N ARG A 214 6.95 2.69 19.15
CA ARG A 214 7.95 1.67 19.47
C ARG A 214 9.28 1.89 18.75
N LEU A 215 9.26 2.15 17.45
CA LEU A 215 10.47 2.51 16.70
C LEU A 215 11.16 3.73 17.31
N ARG A 216 10.39 4.74 17.71
CA ARG A 216 10.92 5.92 18.41
C ARG A 216 11.54 5.57 19.77
N LYS A 217 10.95 4.63 20.51
CA LYS A 217 11.51 4.11 21.77
C LYS A 217 12.82 3.34 21.54
N ASN A 218 12.97 2.67 20.40
CA ASN A 218 14.20 2.00 19.98
C ASN A 218 15.22 2.95 19.31
N GLY A 219 15.07 4.26 19.45
CA GLY A 219 16.05 5.25 18.98
C GLY A 219 15.95 5.65 17.50
N VAL A 220 14.97 5.13 16.76
CA VAL A 220 14.73 5.56 15.37
C VAL A 220 14.22 7.01 15.36
N SER A 221 14.82 7.85 14.54
CA SER A 221 14.46 9.24 14.33
C SER A 221 13.12 9.34 13.60
N PHE A 222 12.29 10.32 13.96
CA PHE A 222 11.02 10.58 13.27
C PHE A 222 11.26 10.91 11.78
N THR A 223 12.40 11.51 11.44
CA THR A 223 12.79 11.79 10.05
C THR A 223 13.10 10.53 9.25
N HIS A 224 13.31 9.37 9.91
CA HIS A 224 13.53 8.07 9.29
C HIS A 224 12.25 7.23 9.22
N ILE A 225 11.12 7.76 9.69
CA ILE A 225 9.82 7.08 9.65
C ILE A 225 8.93 7.77 8.61
N VAL A 226 8.27 6.97 7.79
CA VAL A 226 7.26 7.37 6.82
C VAL A 226 6.04 6.50 7.08
N PHE A 227 4.85 7.09 7.16
CA PHE A 227 3.65 6.34 7.49
C PHE A 227 2.50 6.67 6.54
N ASP A 228 1.70 5.66 6.23
CA ASP A 228 0.44 5.73 5.47
C ASP A 228 -0.68 5.12 6.33
N PRO A 229 -1.30 5.92 7.22
CA PRO A 229 -2.37 5.47 8.08
C PRO A 229 -3.67 5.51 7.28
N TYR A 230 -4.25 4.35 7.03
CA TYR A 230 -5.44 4.32 6.20
C TYR A 230 -6.73 4.58 6.97
N ILE A 231 -7.63 5.35 6.35
CA ILE A 231 -8.90 5.73 6.94
C ILE A 231 -10.03 5.19 6.06
N GLY A 232 -10.71 4.16 6.56
CA GLY A 232 -11.93 3.64 5.92
C GLY A 232 -11.73 2.65 4.78
N TYR A 233 -10.59 1.91 4.78
CA TYR A 233 -10.32 0.91 3.74
C TYR A 233 -11.40 -0.11 3.57
#